data_AF-A0A1I0U0Z0-F1
#
_entry.id   AF-A0A1I0U0Z0-F1
#
_cell.length_a   1.000
_cell.length_b   1.000
_cell.length_c   1.000
_cell.angle_alpha   90.00
_cell.angle_beta   90.00
_cell.angle_gamma   90.00
#
_symmetry.space_group_name_H-M   'P 1'
#
loop_
_entity.id
_entity.type
_entity.pdbx_description
1 polymer ?
#
loop_
_entity_poly.entity_id
_entity_poly.type
_entity_poly.pdbx_seq_one_letter_code
_entity_poly.pdbx_strand_id
1 'polypeptide(L)'
;MNKTIISEFGLDKIGHSQSTVEFLNVKLEFDNLAFLDYNKVLKFASPLTLEMKKSLDAFLNQLFQSVVFNKPNDTRKLLKGLHESNQTRLGFSSKRPHGNSVGSVLKQLIQDNTEFVINSLKTGQFSYNTLYFGIDQVGPDRISDIIVSIIKSQLITFTQEQCTKHGIPTKAIKLRNVFNYSTKSWENGTFDLPVFDGLPIIFIPKKLISSDSGLVSSYNRFLRYGFTHFVKNNTEYAFLMDEKNKEKGVKKKDYEAYLKTAHISNKDQVKKWIISNKTAILDFESELDPHITLLSDKELEEVVNRLN
;
A
#
# COMPACT_ATOMS: atom_id res chain seq x y z
N MET A 1 -12.66 -9.48 -26.49
CA MET A 1 -11.52 -9.69 -25.57
C MET A 1 -11.12 -8.31 -25.09
N ASN A 2 -11.09 -8.08 -23.78
CA ASN A 2 -10.72 -6.76 -23.25
C ASN A 2 -9.26 -6.48 -23.62
N LYS A 3 -8.97 -5.30 -24.14
CA LYS A 3 -7.60 -4.93 -24.52
C LYS A 3 -6.71 -4.82 -23.28
N THR A 4 -5.57 -5.49 -23.32
CA THR A 4 -4.48 -5.40 -22.32
C THR A 4 -3.33 -4.56 -22.87
N ILE A 5 -2.37 -4.14 -22.03
CA ILE A 5 -1.16 -3.43 -22.50
C ILE A 5 -0.46 -4.22 -23.61
N ILE A 6 -0.23 -5.52 -23.39
CA ILE A 6 0.48 -6.39 -24.34
C ILE A 6 -0.25 -6.46 -25.68
N SER A 7 -1.56 -6.75 -25.66
CA SER A 7 -2.33 -6.86 -26.90
C SER A 7 -2.55 -5.52 -27.61
N GLU A 8 -2.66 -4.42 -26.87
CA GLU A 8 -2.89 -3.08 -27.43
C GLU A 8 -1.68 -2.59 -28.21
N PHE A 9 -0.47 -2.82 -27.68
CA PHE A 9 0.77 -2.41 -28.32
C PHE A 9 1.38 -3.52 -29.19
N GLY A 10 0.65 -4.61 -29.44
CA GLY A 10 1.05 -5.69 -30.35
C GLY A 10 2.27 -6.49 -29.89
N LEU A 11 2.56 -6.50 -28.59
CA LEU A 11 3.70 -7.20 -28.01
C LEU A 11 3.52 -8.73 -28.06
N ASP A 12 2.27 -9.20 -28.00
CA ASP A 12 1.90 -10.60 -28.19
C ASP A 12 2.34 -11.15 -29.55
N LYS A 13 2.25 -10.34 -30.61
CA LYS A 13 2.64 -10.71 -31.98
C LYS A 13 4.14 -10.94 -32.14
N ILE A 14 4.95 -10.38 -31.23
CA ILE A 14 6.40 -10.56 -31.19
C ILE A 14 6.84 -11.47 -30.03
N GLY A 15 5.91 -12.24 -29.46
CA GLY A 15 6.19 -13.29 -28.49
C GLY A 15 6.23 -12.85 -27.03
N HIS A 16 5.80 -11.62 -26.71
CA HIS A 16 5.68 -11.20 -25.32
C HIS A 16 4.39 -11.67 -24.65
N SER A 17 4.50 -11.97 -23.36
CA SER A 17 3.41 -12.38 -22.48
C SER A 17 3.69 -11.86 -21.07
N GLN A 18 2.80 -12.10 -20.11
CA GLN A 18 3.02 -11.68 -18.71
C GLN A 18 4.36 -12.18 -18.15
N SER A 19 4.84 -13.34 -18.59
CA SER A 19 6.10 -13.92 -18.11
C SER A 19 7.35 -13.21 -18.63
N THR A 20 7.31 -12.63 -19.84
CA THR A 20 8.48 -12.01 -20.47
C THR A 20 8.58 -10.50 -20.26
N VAL A 21 7.52 -9.85 -19.77
CA VAL A 21 7.53 -8.42 -19.42
C VAL A 21 7.76 -8.21 -17.92
N GLU A 22 8.28 -7.04 -17.56
CA GLU A 22 8.54 -6.66 -16.15
C GLU A 22 7.37 -5.91 -15.49
N PHE A 23 6.36 -5.53 -16.28
CA PHE A 23 5.17 -4.82 -15.81
C PHE A 23 3.94 -5.74 -15.72
N LEU A 24 2.95 -5.35 -14.94
CA LEU A 24 1.66 -6.02 -14.89
C LEU A 24 0.87 -5.75 -16.18
N ASN A 25 0.44 -6.79 -16.88
CA ASN A 25 -0.35 -6.69 -18.10
C ASN A 25 -1.84 -6.42 -17.80
N VAL A 26 -2.15 -5.22 -17.33
CA VAL A 26 -3.50 -4.81 -16.96
C VAL A 26 -4.46 -4.75 -18.16
N LYS A 27 -5.76 -4.99 -17.90
CA LYS A 27 -6.84 -4.61 -18.82
C LYS A 27 -6.98 -3.09 -18.83
N LEU A 28 -7.15 -2.51 -20.02
CA LEU A 28 -7.14 -1.06 -20.21
C LEU A 28 -8.53 -0.40 -20.12
N GLU A 29 -9.57 -1.20 -20.31
CA GLU A 29 -10.98 -0.74 -20.33
C GLU A 29 -11.61 -0.69 -18.92
N PHE A 30 -11.00 -1.35 -17.94
CA PHE A 30 -11.52 -1.47 -16.57
C PHE A 30 -10.39 -1.39 -15.56
N ASP A 31 -10.71 -1.01 -14.32
CA ASP A 31 -9.77 -1.16 -13.21
C ASP A 31 -9.59 -2.64 -12.87
N ASN A 32 -8.39 -2.99 -12.45
CA ASN A 32 -7.94 -4.36 -12.19
C ASN A 32 -7.78 -4.50 -10.68
N LEU A 33 -8.36 -5.54 -10.10
CA LEU A 33 -8.33 -5.83 -8.66
C LEU A 33 -6.95 -6.33 -8.18
N ALA A 34 -5.95 -5.47 -8.37
CA ALA A 34 -4.56 -5.65 -8.08
C ALA A 34 -4.09 -4.44 -7.27
N PHE A 35 -3.23 -4.70 -6.28
CA PHE A 35 -2.80 -3.67 -5.35
C PHE A 35 -1.28 -3.60 -5.30
N LEU A 36 -0.76 -2.39 -5.17
CA LEU A 36 0.66 -2.16 -4.96
C LEU A 36 0.98 -2.39 -3.48
N ASP A 37 1.89 -3.31 -3.20
CA ASP A 37 2.23 -3.73 -1.85
C ASP A 37 3.46 -2.99 -1.31
N TYR A 38 3.25 -2.17 -0.28
CA TYR A 38 4.34 -1.47 0.42
C TYR A 38 5.44 -2.41 0.91
N ASN A 39 5.09 -3.60 1.39
CA ASN A 39 6.06 -4.56 1.91
C ASN A 39 6.99 -5.07 0.79
N LYS A 40 6.48 -5.19 -0.44
CA LYS A 40 7.28 -5.55 -1.62
C LYS A 40 8.26 -4.44 -2.00
N VAL A 41 7.88 -3.17 -1.79
CA VAL A 41 8.82 -2.03 -1.97
C VAL A 41 9.97 -2.12 -0.98
N LEU A 42 9.70 -2.47 0.28
CA LEU A 42 10.73 -2.66 1.30
C LEU A 42 11.67 -3.83 0.98
N LYS A 43 11.11 -4.97 0.57
CA LYS A 43 11.85 -6.22 0.33
C LYS A 43 12.89 -6.13 -0.79
N PHE A 44 12.50 -5.67 -1.98
CA PHE A 44 13.32 -5.97 -3.17
C PHE A 44 14.60 -5.14 -3.32
N ALA A 45 14.73 -4.02 -2.60
CA ALA A 45 15.93 -3.17 -2.53
C ALA A 45 16.66 -2.87 -3.87
N SER A 46 15.99 -3.03 -5.01
CA SER A 46 16.47 -2.65 -6.35
C SER A 46 16.58 -1.13 -6.50
N PRO A 47 17.37 -0.60 -7.46
CA PRO A 47 17.48 0.84 -7.67
C PRO A 47 16.12 1.56 -7.75
N LEU A 48 15.17 1.02 -8.52
CA LEU A 48 13.82 1.56 -8.63
C LEU A 48 13.10 1.59 -7.26
N THR A 49 13.12 0.48 -6.50
CA THR A 49 12.43 0.40 -5.21
C THR A 49 13.08 1.24 -4.12
N LEU A 50 14.40 1.50 -4.21
CA LEU A 50 15.10 2.43 -3.32
C LEU A 50 14.65 3.88 -3.58
N GLU A 51 14.48 4.28 -4.85
CA GLU A 51 13.91 5.60 -5.20
C GLU A 51 12.44 5.73 -4.79
N MET A 52 11.65 4.65 -4.93
CA MET A 52 10.28 4.61 -4.41
C MET A 52 10.27 4.79 -2.90
N LYS A 53 11.15 4.08 -2.16
CA LYS A 53 11.28 4.20 -0.72
C LYS A 53 11.67 5.62 -0.30
N LYS A 54 12.61 6.28 -1.00
CA LYS A 54 12.96 7.69 -0.72
C LYS A 54 11.74 8.62 -0.79
N SER A 55 10.87 8.42 -1.79
CA SER A 55 9.63 9.21 -1.92
C SER A 55 8.64 8.94 -0.80
N LEU A 56 8.47 7.66 -0.44
CA LEU A 56 7.63 7.23 0.66
C LEU A 56 8.11 7.78 2.02
N ASP A 57 9.41 7.72 2.28
CA ASP A 57 10.02 8.26 3.50
C ASP A 57 9.93 9.79 3.53
N ALA A 58 10.20 10.47 2.41
CA ALA A 58 10.11 11.93 2.32
C ALA A 58 8.68 12.42 2.59
N PHE A 59 7.68 11.74 2.05
CA PHE A 59 6.28 12.05 2.31
C PHE A 59 5.90 11.87 3.77
N LEU A 60 6.23 10.73 4.39
CA LEU A 60 5.97 10.48 5.81
C LEU A 60 6.68 11.49 6.70
N ASN A 61 7.93 11.85 6.39
CA ASN A 61 8.68 12.85 7.13
C ASN A 61 8.04 14.25 7.04
N GLN A 62 7.52 14.63 5.87
CA GLN A 62 6.75 15.88 5.73
C GLN A 62 5.46 15.84 6.54
N LEU A 63 4.74 14.72 6.49
CA LEU A 63 3.52 14.54 7.25
C LEU A 63 3.82 14.67 8.76
N PHE A 64 4.85 13.97 9.24
CA PHE A 64 5.34 14.04 10.61
C PHE A 64 5.62 15.47 11.05
N GLN A 65 6.46 16.19 10.30
CA GLN A 65 6.82 17.57 10.61
C GLN A 65 5.58 18.46 10.64
N SER A 66 4.68 18.34 9.67
CA SER A 66 3.48 19.17 9.63
C SER A 66 2.53 18.90 10.80
N VAL A 67 2.38 17.65 11.22
CA VAL A 67 1.50 17.26 12.33
C VAL A 67 2.11 17.64 13.68
N VAL A 68 3.38 17.30 13.93
CA VAL A 68 4.05 17.56 15.21
C VAL A 68 4.27 19.05 15.47
N PHE A 69 4.59 19.82 14.44
CA PHE A 69 4.74 21.28 14.58
C PHE A 69 3.41 22.04 14.40
N ASN A 70 2.27 21.34 14.41
CA ASN A 70 0.93 21.91 14.30
C ASN A 70 0.78 22.90 13.12
N LYS A 71 1.19 22.46 11.91
CA LYS A 71 1.11 23.22 10.65
C LYS A 71 -0.03 22.70 9.77
N PRO A 72 -1.31 22.97 10.11
CA PRO A 72 -2.46 22.38 9.43
C PRO A 72 -2.57 22.75 7.94
N ASN A 73 -2.01 23.89 7.53
CA ASN A 73 -1.97 24.29 6.13
C ASN A 73 -1.01 23.41 5.31
N ASP A 74 0.14 23.06 5.88
CA ASP A 74 1.12 22.19 5.24
C ASP A 74 0.59 20.76 5.16
N THR A 75 0.00 20.26 6.24
CA THR A 75 -0.71 18.96 6.25
C THR A 75 -1.80 18.93 5.18
N ARG A 76 -2.63 19.99 5.09
CA ARG A 76 -3.69 20.07 4.08
C ARG A 76 -3.13 20.07 2.66
N LYS A 77 -2.07 20.84 2.38
CA LYS A 77 -1.44 20.88 1.06
C LYS A 77 -0.84 19.53 0.68
N LEU A 78 -0.13 18.90 1.60
CA LEU A 78 0.50 17.59 1.42
C LEU A 78 -0.56 16.51 1.14
N LEU A 79 -1.60 16.44 1.96
CA LEU A 79 -2.67 15.44 1.78
C LEU A 79 -3.52 15.72 0.54
N LYS A 80 -3.76 16.99 0.17
CA LYS A 80 -4.55 17.34 -1.02
C LYS A 80 -3.94 16.79 -2.32
N GLY A 81 -2.62 16.65 -2.39
CA GLY A 81 -1.96 16.08 -3.58
C GLY A 81 -2.13 14.56 -3.72
N LEU A 82 -2.58 13.86 -2.68
CA LEU A 82 -2.94 12.44 -2.77
C LEU A 82 -4.21 12.27 -3.60
N HIS A 83 -4.01 11.90 -4.86
CA HIS A 83 -5.06 11.64 -5.83
C HIS A 83 -4.94 10.21 -6.33
N GLU A 84 -6.09 9.56 -6.45
CA GLU A 84 -6.19 8.26 -7.13
C GLU A 84 -5.63 8.39 -8.55
N SER A 85 -4.80 7.43 -8.93
CA SER A 85 -4.03 7.49 -10.17
C SER A 85 -4.62 6.53 -11.20
N ASN A 86 -5.78 6.89 -11.77
CA ASN A 86 -6.50 6.08 -12.76
C ASN A 86 -5.66 5.64 -13.97
N GLN A 87 -4.51 6.30 -14.21
CA GLN A 87 -3.55 5.92 -15.25
C GLN A 87 -2.96 4.52 -15.06
N THR A 88 -2.96 3.96 -13.84
CA THR A 88 -2.41 2.64 -13.55
C THR A 88 -3.41 1.50 -13.76
N ARG A 89 -4.71 1.84 -13.90
CA ARG A 89 -5.82 0.87 -13.98
C ARG A 89 -5.85 -0.12 -12.82
N LEU A 90 -5.32 0.26 -11.65
CA LEU A 90 -5.45 -0.52 -10.42
C LEU A 90 -6.68 -0.07 -9.63
N GLY A 91 -7.34 -1.01 -8.95
CA GLY A 91 -8.43 -0.71 -8.03
C GLY A 91 -9.69 -1.53 -8.29
N PHE A 92 -10.75 -1.18 -7.57
CA PHE A 92 -12.08 -1.78 -7.73
C PHE A 92 -12.82 -1.08 -8.86
N SER A 93 -13.11 -1.76 -9.98
CA SER A 93 -14.03 -1.17 -10.98
C SER A 93 -15.48 -1.38 -10.55
N SER A 94 -16.27 -0.32 -10.70
CA SER A 94 -17.72 -0.20 -10.45
C SER A 94 -18.20 0.05 -9.01
N LYS A 95 -18.98 1.15 -8.88
CA LYS A 95 -19.90 1.50 -7.79
C LYS A 95 -19.34 1.84 -6.41
N ARG A 96 -18.24 2.59 -6.31
CA ARG A 96 -18.10 3.48 -5.14
C ARG A 96 -18.78 4.81 -5.42
N PRO A 97 -19.61 5.33 -4.50
CA PRO A 97 -20.21 6.63 -4.67
C PRO A 97 -19.08 7.63 -4.88
N HIS A 98 -19.24 8.50 -5.87
CA HIS A 98 -18.40 9.68 -6.03
C HIS A 98 -18.38 10.42 -4.69
N GLY A 99 -17.24 10.45 -4.01
CA GLY A 99 -17.18 11.15 -2.73
C GLY A 99 -15.91 10.87 -1.97
N ASN A 100 -14.97 11.81 -2.09
CA ASN A 100 -13.74 11.98 -1.29
C ASN A 100 -12.48 11.42 -1.96
N SER A 101 -11.59 12.33 -2.37
CA SER A 101 -10.23 11.98 -2.78
C SER A 101 -9.51 11.24 -1.65
N VAL A 102 -8.58 10.33 -2.00
CA VAL A 102 -7.73 9.59 -1.06
C VAL A 102 -7.17 10.51 0.03
N GLY A 103 -6.70 11.70 -0.36
CA GLY A 103 -6.21 12.72 0.55
C GLY A 103 -7.23 13.27 1.55
N SER A 104 -8.46 13.53 1.12
CA SER A 104 -9.53 14.04 2.01
C SER A 104 -9.94 13.01 3.06
N VAL A 105 -10.02 11.73 2.68
CA VAL A 105 -10.31 10.65 3.62
C VAL A 105 -9.14 10.44 4.57
N LEU A 106 -7.90 10.37 4.06
CA LEU A 106 -6.73 10.21 4.92
C LEU A 106 -6.60 11.36 5.91
N LYS A 107 -6.94 12.59 5.50
CA LYS A 107 -6.99 13.74 6.41
C LYS A 107 -7.97 13.50 7.56
N GLN A 108 -9.21 13.12 7.25
CA GLN A 108 -10.22 12.86 8.27
C GLN A 108 -9.76 11.74 9.20
N LEU A 109 -9.20 10.66 8.64
CA LEU A 109 -8.70 9.52 9.41
C LEU A 109 -7.53 9.90 10.34
N ILE A 110 -6.61 10.75 9.88
CA ILE A 110 -5.54 11.29 10.74
C ILE A 110 -6.15 12.15 11.85
N GLN A 111 -7.15 12.97 11.56
CA GLN A 111 -7.83 13.80 12.56
C GLN A 111 -8.53 12.94 13.62
N ASP A 112 -9.28 11.92 13.20
CA ASP A 112 -10.00 11.00 14.09
C ASP A 112 -9.06 10.11 14.91
N ASN A 113 -7.81 9.92 14.47
CA ASN A 113 -6.80 9.10 15.14
C ASN A 113 -5.57 9.92 15.55
N THR A 114 -5.74 11.21 15.84
CA THR A 114 -4.63 12.16 16.04
C THR A 114 -3.65 11.68 17.12
N GLU A 115 -4.15 11.20 18.26
CA GLU A 115 -3.30 10.71 19.35
C GLU A 115 -2.45 9.50 18.94
N PHE A 116 -3.07 8.50 18.32
CA PHE A 116 -2.37 7.32 17.79
C PHE A 116 -1.31 7.72 16.77
N VAL A 117 -1.68 8.54 15.79
CA VAL A 117 -0.76 9.02 14.74
C VAL A 117 0.42 9.76 15.34
N ILE A 118 0.20 10.73 16.24
CA ILE A 118 1.26 11.50 16.88
C ILE A 118 2.17 10.61 17.73
N ASN A 119 1.61 9.69 18.51
CA ASN A 119 2.40 8.80 19.37
C ASN A 119 3.25 7.85 18.54
N SER A 120 2.68 7.18 17.53
CA SER A 120 3.44 6.32 16.61
C SER A 120 4.53 7.08 15.86
N LEU A 121 4.24 8.31 15.45
CA LEU A 121 5.21 9.20 14.82
C LEU A 121 6.39 9.53 15.76
N LYS A 122 6.10 9.93 17.01
CA LYS A 122 7.12 10.28 18.02
C LYS A 122 8.00 9.09 18.41
N THR A 123 7.48 7.87 18.35
CA THR A 123 8.22 6.63 18.66
C THR A 123 8.91 6.01 17.45
N GLY A 124 8.81 6.62 16.26
CA GLY A 124 9.38 6.08 15.03
C GLY A 124 8.66 4.83 14.51
N GLN A 125 7.44 4.56 14.99
CA GLN A 125 6.62 3.40 14.67
C GLN A 125 5.53 3.71 13.63
N PHE A 126 5.66 4.81 12.88
CA PHE A 126 4.66 5.22 11.89
C PHE A 126 5.16 4.94 10.48
N SER A 127 4.64 3.87 9.88
CA SER A 127 4.82 3.51 8.48
C SER A 127 3.48 3.38 7.76
N TYR A 128 3.52 2.99 6.49
CA TYR A 128 2.30 2.68 5.72
C TYR A 128 1.58 1.42 6.26
N ASN A 129 2.32 0.49 6.89
CA ASN A 129 1.72 -0.61 7.63
C ASN A 129 1.01 -0.13 8.91
N THR A 130 1.55 0.88 9.60
CA THR A 130 0.88 1.50 10.76
C THR A 130 -0.47 2.10 10.37
N LEU A 131 -0.52 2.80 9.23
CA LEU A 131 -1.78 3.31 8.66
C LEU A 131 -2.75 2.17 8.35
N TYR A 132 -2.30 1.16 7.60
CA TYR A 132 -3.16 0.06 7.18
C TYR A 132 -3.66 -0.79 8.36
N PHE A 133 -2.78 -1.18 9.28
CA PHE A 133 -3.14 -2.08 10.38
C PHE A 133 -3.86 -1.37 11.52
N GLY A 134 -3.52 -0.11 11.77
CA GLY A 134 -4.00 0.64 12.92
C GLY A 134 -5.25 1.47 12.67
N ILE A 135 -5.48 2.00 11.46
CA ILE A 135 -6.55 2.98 11.24
C ILE A 135 -7.74 2.35 10.53
N ASP A 136 -8.92 2.41 11.15
CA ASP A 136 -10.16 1.93 10.55
C ASP A 136 -10.44 2.61 9.20
N GLN A 137 -11.08 1.90 8.28
CA GLN A 137 -11.37 2.39 6.91
C GLN A 137 -10.14 2.62 6.00
N VAL A 138 -8.91 2.34 6.49
CA VAL A 138 -7.74 2.11 5.62
C VAL A 138 -7.70 0.62 5.27
N GLY A 139 -8.10 0.30 4.04
CA GLY A 139 -8.02 -1.03 3.45
C GLY A 139 -6.89 -1.17 2.44
N PRO A 140 -6.74 -2.36 1.83
CA PRO A 140 -5.76 -2.67 0.79
C PRO A 140 -5.76 -1.69 -0.40
N ASP A 141 -6.94 -1.27 -0.82
CA ASP A 141 -7.18 -0.26 -1.84
C ASP A 141 -6.59 1.10 -1.48
N ARG A 142 -7.00 1.63 -0.32
CA ARG A 142 -6.64 2.99 0.07
C ARG A 142 -5.14 3.09 0.31
N ILE A 143 -4.54 2.05 0.90
CA ILE A 143 -3.09 2.04 1.09
C ILE A 143 -2.36 1.93 -0.25
N SER A 144 -2.82 1.07 -1.17
CA SER A 144 -2.27 0.99 -2.53
C SER A 144 -2.33 2.33 -3.26
N ASP A 145 -3.47 3.04 -3.20
CA ASP A 145 -3.64 4.34 -3.84
C ASP A 145 -2.72 5.41 -3.25
N ILE A 146 -2.55 5.43 -1.92
CA ILE A 146 -1.60 6.32 -1.24
C ILE A 146 -0.18 6.05 -1.76
N ILE A 147 0.24 4.79 -1.77
CA ILE A 147 1.58 4.41 -2.22
C ILE A 147 1.78 4.82 -3.68
N VAL A 148 0.87 4.43 -4.59
CA VAL A 148 0.91 4.75 -6.02
C VAL A 148 0.99 6.26 -6.25
N SER A 149 0.18 7.05 -5.53
CA SER A 149 0.18 8.51 -5.66
C SER A 149 1.55 9.10 -5.29
N ILE A 150 2.20 8.58 -4.25
CA ILE A 150 3.48 9.10 -3.75
C ILE A 150 4.64 8.68 -4.67
N ILE A 151 4.63 7.45 -5.18
CA ILE A 151 5.73 6.93 -6.02
C ILE A 151 5.52 7.15 -7.52
N LYS A 152 4.52 7.96 -7.88
CA LYS A 152 4.10 8.19 -9.27
C LYS A 152 5.25 8.62 -10.17
N SER A 153 6.18 9.43 -9.67
CA SER A 153 7.37 9.84 -10.42
C SER A 153 8.22 8.64 -10.85
N GLN A 154 8.47 7.69 -9.93
CA GLN A 154 9.25 6.49 -10.22
C GLN A 154 8.51 5.54 -11.16
N LEU A 155 7.18 5.46 -11.06
CA LEU A 155 6.37 4.67 -11.98
C LEU A 155 6.37 5.26 -13.40
N ILE A 156 6.40 6.59 -13.54
CA ILE A 156 6.54 7.25 -14.85
C ILE A 156 7.90 6.88 -15.46
N THR A 157 9.00 7.01 -14.70
CA THR A 157 10.33 6.62 -15.16
C THR A 157 10.38 5.15 -15.59
N PHE A 158 9.85 4.25 -14.75
CA PHE A 158 9.74 2.83 -15.09
C PHE A 158 8.91 2.60 -16.36
N THR A 159 7.80 3.32 -16.55
CA THR A 159 6.96 3.23 -17.74
C THR A 159 7.75 3.63 -19.00
N GLN A 160 8.50 4.72 -18.94
CA GLN A 160 9.31 5.21 -20.05
C GLN A 160 10.42 4.22 -20.42
N GLU A 161 11.09 3.63 -19.42
CA GLU A 161 12.10 2.58 -19.63
C GLU A 161 11.49 1.35 -20.32
N GLN A 162 10.33 0.88 -19.87
CA GLN A 162 9.64 -0.25 -20.49
C GLN A 162 9.14 0.09 -21.90
N CYS A 163 8.64 1.31 -22.13
CA CYS A 163 8.22 1.73 -23.47
C CYS A 163 9.41 1.75 -24.44
N THR A 164 10.56 2.27 -23.99
CA THR A 164 11.80 2.25 -24.78
C THR A 164 12.25 0.82 -25.04
N LYS A 165 12.25 -0.04 -24.02
CA LYS A 165 12.68 -1.44 -24.11
C LYS A 165 11.85 -2.25 -25.11
N HIS A 166 10.55 -2.03 -25.15
CA HIS A 166 9.61 -2.81 -25.96
C HIS A 166 9.12 -2.10 -27.23
N GLY A 167 9.67 -0.93 -27.55
CA GLY A 167 9.28 -0.14 -28.73
C GLY A 167 7.84 0.39 -28.69
N ILE A 168 7.30 0.65 -27.49
CA ILE A 168 5.93 1.17 -27.31
C ILE A 168 5.94 2.68 -27.57
N PRO A 169 5.07 3.20 -28.46
CA PRO A 169 5.01 4.63 -28.75
C PRO A 169 4.45 5.43 -27.56
N THR A 170 5.06 6.59 -27.33
CA THR A 170 4.66 7.53 -26.27
C THR A 170 4.24 8.87 -26.85
N LYS A 171 3.51 9.65 -26.05
CA LYS A 171 3.13 11.04 -26.34
C LYS A 171 3.44 11.91 -25.13
N ALA A 172 3.74 13.18 -25.37
CA ALA A 172 3.90 14.17 -24.32
C ALA A 172 2.55 14.45 -23.63
N ILE A 173 2.39 14.00 -22.39
CA ILE A 173 1.17 14.15 -21.59
C ILE A 173 1.44 15.01 -20.36
N LYS A 174 0.57 16.01 -20.14
CA LYS A 174 0.59 16.82 -18.93
C LYS A 174 -0.04 16.04 -17.78
N LEU A 175 0.75 15.75 -16.74
CA LEU A 175 0.27 15.20 -15.48
C LEU A 175 0.36 16.24 -14.36
N ARG A 176 -0.55 16.12 -13.41
CA ARG A 176 -0.60 16.93 -12.19
C ARG A 176 -0.33 16.07 -10.96
N ASN A 177 0.05 16.72 -9.87
CA ASN A 177 0.26 16.08 -8.57
C ASN A 177 1.23 14.89 -8.65
N VAL A 178 2.40 15.10 -9.27
CA VAL A 178 3.51 14.15 -9.22
C VAL A 178 4.38 14.53 -8.02
N PHE A 179 4.53 13.63 -7.05
CA PHE A 179 5.34 13.93 -5.87
C PHE A 179 6.83 13.89 -6.21
N ASN A 180 7.54 14.95 -5.82
CA ASN A 180 8.99 15.05 -5.97
C ASN A 180 9.61 14.98 -4.57
N TYR A 181 10.36 13.92 -4.28
CA TYR A 181 10.95 13.72 -2.95
C TYR A 181 12.08 14.71 -2.64
N SER A 182 12.72 15.29 -3.66
CA SER A 182 13.82 16.26 -3.50
C SER A 182 13.27 17.61 -3.05
N THR A 183 12.20 18.09 -3.70
CA THR A 183 11.52 19.35 -3.34
C THR A 183 10.47 19.15 -2.24
N LYS A 184 10.11 17.89 -1.96
CA LYS A 184 9.10 17.47 -0.98
C LYS A 184 7.72 18.06 -1.27
N SER A 185 7.39 18.19 -2.56
CA SER A 185 6.18 18.88 -3.01
C SER A 185 5.53 18.17 -4.19
N TRP A 186 4.28 18.55 -4.46
CA TRP A 186 3.50 18.05 -5.58
C TRP A 186 3.70 18.97 -6.79
N GLU A 187 4.19 18.41 -7.89
CA GLU A 187 4.56 19.15 -9.09
C GLU A 187 3.69 18.76 -10.28
N ASN A 188 3.50 19.70 -11.20
CA ASN A 188 2.90 19.43 -12.51
C ASN A 188 4.04 19.28 -13.50
N GLY A 189 3.91 18.35 -14.44
CA GLY A 189 4.95 18.09 -15.44
C GLY A 189 4.37 17.57 -16.74
N THR A 190 5.21 17.55 -17.76
CA THR A 190 4.93 16.89 -19.04
C THR A 190 5.81 15.67 -19.13
N PHE A 191 5.23 14.52 -19.42
CA PHE A 191 5.92 13.23 -19.45
C PHE A 191 5.53 12.47 -20.71
N ASP A 192 6.49 11.80 -21.32
CA ASP A 192 6.22 10.91 -22.44
C ASP A 192 5.64 9.60 -21.92
N LEU A 193 4.38 9.33 -22.24
CA LEU A 193 3.65 8.16 -21.77
C LEU A 193 2.90 7.46 -22.91
N PRO A 194 2.73 6.12 -22.83
CA PRO A 194 1.82 5.40 -23.72
C PRO A 194 0.38 5.83 -23.47
N VAL A 195 -0.45 5.79 -24.52
CA VAL A 195 -1.83 6.27 -24.49
C VAL A 195 -2.76 5.22 -25.05
N PHE A 196 -3.88 4.99 -24.35
CA PHE A 196 -5.00 4.19 -24.84
C PHE A 196 -6.28 5.00 -24.71
N ASP A 197 -7.04 5.10 -25.80
CA ASP A 197 -8.30 5.86 -25.87
C ASP A 197 -8.18 7.29 -25.32
N GLY A 198 -7.11 7.99 -25.70
CA GLY A 198 -6.82 9.36 -25.25
C GLY A 198 -6.35 9.48 -23.80
N LEU A 199 -6.28 8.40 -23.03
CA LEU A 199 -5.86 8.38 -21.63
C LEU A 199 -4.42 7.83 -21.48
N PRO A 200 -3.56 8.51 -20.70
CA PRO A 200 -2.21 8.01 -20.43
C PRO A 200 -2.24 6.74 -19.57
N ILE A 201 -1.30 5.84 -19.84
CA ILE A 201 -1.09 4.61 -19.08
C ILE A 201 0.24 4.71 -18.30
N ILE A 202 0.21 4.32 -17.03
CA ILE A 202 1.40 4.17 -16.18
C ILE A 202 1.54 2.69 -15.83
N PHE A 203 2.68 2.11 -16.13
CA PHE A 203 2.99 0.72 -15.86
C PHE A 203 3.38 0.51 -14.40
N ILE A 204 3.00 -0.63 -13.84
CA ILE A 204 3.40 -1.05 -12.49
C ILE A 204 4.34 -2.26 -12.60
N PRO A 205 5.50 -2.27 -11.92
CA PRO A 205 6.35 -3.45 -11.89
C PRO A 205 5.59 -4.65 -11.33
N LYS A 206 5.51 -5.76 -12.08
CA LYS A 206 4.72 -6.93 -11.68
C LYS A 206 5.14 -7.51 -10.33
N LYS A 207 6.42 -7.36 -9.99
CA LYS A 207 7.00 -7.80 -8.70
C LYS A 207 6.45 -7.07 -7.47
N LEU A 208 5.81 -5.91 -7.65
CA LEU A 208 5.25 -5.10 -6.56
C LEU A 208 3.76 -5.34 -6.32
N ILE A 209 3.14 -6.21 -7.13
CA ILE A 209 1.70 -6.46 -7.08
C ILE A 209 1.37 -7.55 -6.07
N SER A 210 0.33 -7.33 -5.28
CA SER A 210 -0.33 -8.33 -4.44
C SER A 210 -1.82 -8.38 -4.76
N SER A 211 -2.43 -9.56 -4.56
CA SER A 211 -3.88 -9.70 -4.52
C SER A 211 -4.44 -9.10 -3.22
N ASP A 212 -5.75 -8.87 -3.18
CA ASP A 212 -6.46 -8.49 -1.95
C ASP A 212 -6.14 -9.46 -0.79
N SER A 213 -6.25 -10.77 -1.05
CA SER A 213 -5.92 -11.82 -0.10
C SER A 213 -4.46 -11.78 0.38
N GLY A 214 -3.53 -11.34 -0.47
CA GLY A 214 -2.12 -11.14 -0.11
C GLY A 214 -1.95 -10.02 0.91
N LEU A 215 -2.58 -8.86 0.69
CA LEU A 215 -2.52 -7.73 1.63
C LEU A 215 -3.29 -8.02 2.93
N VAL A 216 -4.41 -8.72 2.87
CA VAL A 216 -5.13 -9.21 4.06
C VAL A 216 -4.28 -10.21 4.84
N SER A 217 -3.51 -11.06 4.15
CA SER A 217 -2.56 -11.98 4.79
C SER A 217 -1.49 -11.23 5.59
N SER A 218 -0.95 -10.12 5.07
CA SER A 218 0.02 -9.28 5.81
C SER A 218 -0.57 -8.73 7.11
N TYR A 219 -1.81 -8.24 7.09
CA TYR A 219 -2.50 -7.81 8.32
C TYR A 219 -2.69 -8.97 9.31
N ASN A 220 -3.13 -10.14 8.82
CA ASN A 220 -3.28 -11.33 9.65
C ASN A 220 -1.94 -11.86 10.22
N ARG A 221 -0.82 -11.64 9.51
CA ARG A 221 0.52 -11.91 10.04
C ARG A 221 0.82 -10.95 11.20
N PHE A 222 0.53 -9.66 11.06
CA PHE A 222 0.71 -8.71 12.17
C PHE A 222 -0.14 -9.08 13.40
N LEU A 223 -1.39 -9.55 13.21
CA LEU A 223 -2.21 -10.03 14.33
C LEU A 223 -1.61 -11.25 15.04
N ARG A 224 -0.98 -12.18 14.29
CA ARG A 224 -0.28 -13.33 14.87
C ARG A 224 1.00 -12.93 15.59
N TYR A 225 1.75 -12.00 15.02
CA TYR A 225 2.91 -11.39 15.66
C TYR A 225 2.48 -10.75 16.99
N GLY A 226 1.49 -9.86 16.96
CA GLY A 226 1.04 -9.16 18.14
C GLY A 226 0.45 -10.08 19.22
N PHE A 227 -0.28 -11.12 18.82
CA PHE A 227 -0.71 -12.15 19.78
C PHE A 227 0.49 -12.84 20.46
N THR A 228 1.49 -13.23 19.68
CA THR A 228 2.67 -13.95 20.19
C THR A 228 3.50 -13.08 21.13
N HIS A 229 3.72 -11.81 20.78
CA HIS A 229 4.62 -10.91 21.49
C HIS A 229 3.95 -10.10 22.60
N PHE A 230 2.66 -9.75 22.48
CA PHE A 230 1.99 -8.84 23.41
C PHE A 230 0.87 -9.48 24.25
N VAL A 231 0.40 -10.67 23.88
CA VAL A 231 -0.76 -11.30 24.52
C VAL A 231 -0.42 -12.62 25.20
N LYS A 232 0.23 -13.55 24.47
CA LYS A 232 0.36 -14.96 24.87
C LYS A 232 0.82 -15.16 26.32
N ASN A 233 1.84 -14.42 26.73
CA ASN A 233 2.45 -14.53 28.06
C ASN A 233 2.26 -13.27 28.93
N ASN A 234 1.32 -12.39 28.57
CA ASN A 234 1.07 -11.14 29.28
C ASN A 234 0.14 -11.37 30.48
N THR A 235 0.54 -10.87 31.65
CA THR A 235 -0.21 -11.01 32.91
C THR A 235 -1.56 -10.30 32.89
N GLU A 236 -1.73 -9.27 32.06
CA GLU A 236 -3.02 -8.60 31.82
C GLU A 236 -4.10 -9.60 31.38
N TYR A 237 -3.73 -10.63 30.63
CA TYR A 237 -4.65 -11.64 30.10
C TYR A 237 -4.57 -12.98 30.85
N ALA A 238 -3.98 -13.00 32.06
CA ALA A 238 -3.85 -14.23 32.85
C ALA A 238 -5.21 -14.88 33.18
N PHE A 239 -6.29 -14.09 33.23
CA PHE A 239 -7.66 -14.59 33.44
C PHE A 239 -8.19 -15.46 32.28
N LEU A 240 -7.52 -15.45 31.12
CA LEU A 240 -7.84 -16.31 29.97
C LEU A 240 -7.00 -17.60 29.94
N MET A 241 -6.05 -17.77 30.87
CA MET A 241 -5.18 -18.94 30.91
C MET A 241 -5.89 -20.16 31.51
N ASP A 242 -5.57 -21.34 31.00
CA ASP A 242 -6.04 -22.60 31.56
C ASP A 242 -5.37 -22.83 32.91
N GLU A 243 -6.16 -22.95 33.99
CA GLU A 243 -5.64 -23.16 35.35
C GLU A 243 -4.71 -24.37 35.47
N LYS A 244 -4.93 -25.40 34.65
CA LYS A 244 -4.13 -26.63 34.66
C LYS A 244 -2.87 -26.56 33.80
N ASN A 245 -2.74 -25.55 32.93
CA ASN A 245 -1.64 -25.42 31.97
C ASN A 245 -1.19 -23.94 31.80
N LYS A 246 -1.00 -23.21 32.90
CA LYS A 246 -0.66 -21.77 32.86
C LYS A 246 0.63 -21.49 32.09
N GLU A 247 1.57 -22.44 32.05
CA GLU A 247 2.85 -22.35 31.35
C GLU A 247 2.70 -22.24 29.82
N LYS A 248 1.56 -22.66 29.25
CA LYS A 248 1.30 -22.55 27.80
C LYS A 248 0.86 -21.15 27.36
N GLY A 249 0.55 -20.29 28.33
CA GLY A 249 0.01 -18.96 28.09
C GLY A 249 -1.43 -18.96 27.59
N VAL A 250 -1.91 -17.79 27.20
CA VAL A 250 -3.24 -17.59 26.60
C VAL A 250 -3.32 -18.31 25.26
N LYS A 251 -4.44 -18.97 24.95
CA LYS A 251 -4.69 -19.54 23.62
C LYS A 251 -5.32 -18.49 22.70
N LYS A 252 -4.93 -18.49 21.42
CA LYS A 252 -5.38 -17.49 20.44
C LYS A 252 -6.91 -17.44 20.32
N LYS A 253 -7.55 -18.61 20.27
CA LYS A 253 -9.02 -18.73 20.19
C LYS A 253 -9.74 -18.07 21.38
N ASP A 254 -9.17 -18.17 22.58
CA ASP A 254 -9.79 -17.66 23.81
C ASP A 254 -9.64 -16.13 23.86
N TYR A 255 -8.50 -15.62 23.41
CA TYR A 255 -8.29 -14.18 23.22
C TYR A 255 -9.23 -13.59 22.15
N GLU A 256 -9.38 -14.23 20.99
CA GLU A 256 -10.30 -13.79 19.93
C GLU A 256 -11.77 -13.78 20.42
N ALA A 257 -12.17 -14.78 21.19
CA ALA A 257 -13.50 -14.84 21.81
C ALA A 257 -13.70 -13.72 22.86
N TYR A 258 -12.67 -13.42 23.64
CA TYR A 258 -12.67 -12.30 24.58
C TYR A 258 -12.86 -10.97 23.85
N LEU A 259 -12.06 -10.69 22.80
CA LEU A 259 -12.17 -9.45 22.03
C LEU A 259 -13.57 -9.25 21.45
N LYS A 260 -14.15 -10.32 20.90
CA LYS A 260 -15.52 -10.31 20.36
C LYS A 260 -16.56 -9.99 21.43
N THR A 261 -16.45 -10.60 22.60
CA THR A 261 -17.38 -10.41 23.73
C THR A 261 -17.26 -9.01 24.33
N ALA A 262 -16.04 -8.48 24.42
CA ALA A 262 -15.77 -7.14 24.92
C ALA A 262 -16.00 -6.03 23.87
N HIS A 263 -16.42 -6.37 22.65
CA HIS A 263 -16.56 -5.45 21.52
C HIS A 263 -15.29 -4.66 21.20
N ILE A 264 -14.12 -5.28 21.39
CA ILE A 264 -12.82 -4.69 21.11
C ILE A 264 -12.39 -5.08 19.70
N SER A 265 -12.09 -4.10 18.86
CA SER A 265 -11.64 -4.37 17.49
C SER A 265 -10.19 -4.85 17.46
N ASN A 266 -9.84 -5.63 16.43
CA ASN A 266 -8.45 -5.99 16.18
C ASN A 266 -7.58 -4.75 15.93
N LYS A 267 -8.12 -3.70 15.27
CA LYS A 267 -7.37 -2.46 15.02
C LYS A 267 -7.08 -1.70 16.31
N ASP A 268 -7.97 -1.71 17.30
CA ASP A 268 -7.69 -1.12 18.62
C ASP A 268 -6.56 -1.85 19.35
N GLN A 269 -6.52 -3.18 19.24
CA GLN A 269 -5.40 -3.96 19.77
C GLN A 269 -4.09 -3.65 19.04
N VAL A 270 -4.13 -3.51 17.72
CA VAL A 270 -2.97 -3.06 16.94
C VAL A 270 -2.49 -1.69 17.41
N LYS A 271 -3.38 -0.70 17.56
CA LYS A 271 -3.01 0.63 18.08
C LYS A 271 -2.33 0.52 19.43
N LYS A 272 -2.90 -0.26 20.36
CA LYS A 272 -2.33 -0.52 21.70
C LYS A 272 -0.93 -1.10 21.59
N TRP A 273 -0.73 -2.15 20.79
CA TRP A 273 0.57 -2.80 20.62
C TRP A 273 1.63 -1.85 20.09
N ILE A 274 1.31 -1.11 19.02
CA ILE A 274 2.23 -0.15 18.38
C ILE A 274 2.62 0.99 19.34
N ILE A 275 1.70 1.50 20.16
CA ILE A 275 2.01 2.55 21.13
C ILE A 275 2.83 2.00 22.30
N SER A 276 2.51 0.78 22.76
CA SER A 276 3.13 0.19 23.96
C SER A 276 4.56 -0.30 23.72
N ASN A 277 4.96 -0.56 22.48
CA ASN A 277 6.28 -1.08 22.14
C ASN A 277 6.96 -0.20 21.08
N LYS A 278 8.18 0.26 21.38
CA LYS A 278 8.94 1.21 20.57
C LYS A 278 9.58 0.61 19.31
N THR A 279 9.38 -0.69 19.03
CA THR A 279 9.94 -1.40 17.88
C THR A 279 8.92 -2.30 17.16
N ALA A 280 7.66 -2.39 17.60
CA ALA A 280 6.67 -3.35 17.08
C ALA A 280 6.52 -3.38 15.55
N ILE A 281 6.46 -2.22 14.89
CA ILE A 281 6.36 -2.12 13.42
C ILE A 281 7.70 -2.41 12.76
N LEU A 282 8.80 -1.89 13.34
CA LEU A 282 10.15 -2.11 12.79
C LEU A 282 10.54 -3.59 12.83
N ASP A 283 10.29 -4.26 13.96
CA ASP A 283 10.56 -5.68 14.16
C ASP A 283 9.71 -6.51 13.21
N PHE A 284 8.41 -6.20 13.12
CA PHE A 284 7.52 -6.88 12.18
C PHE A 284 7.93 -6.69 10.71
N GLU A 285 8.27 -5.47 10.29
CA GLU A 285 8.74 -5.19 8.93
C GLU A 285 10.06 -5.89 8.61
N SER A 286 10.93 -6.07 9.61
CA SER A 286 12.18 -6.83 9.47
C SER A 286 11.93 -8.34 9.39
N GLU A 287 10.97 -8.87 10.15
CA GLU A 287 10.58 -10.29 10.14
C GLU A 287 9.72 -10.69 8.93
N LEU A 288 9.10 -9.72 8.25
CA LEU A 288 8.23 -9.94 7.09
C LEU A 288 9.00 -10.41 5.84
N ASP A 289 10.26 -9.98 5.69
CA ASP A 289 11.05 -10.18 4.47
C ASP A 289 11.07 -11.64 3.95
N PRO A 290 11.36 -12.68 4.75
CA PRO A 290 11.36 -14.06 4.27
C PRO A 290 9.99 -14.57 3.80
N HIS A 291 8.91 -13.90 4.17
CA HIS A 291 7.55 -14.38 3.96
C HIS A 291 6.77 -13.64 2.87
N ILE A 292 7.30 -12.55 2.34
CA ILE A 292 6.71 -11.83 1.21
C ILE A 292 6.97 -12.63 -0.07
N THR A 293 5.91 -13.17 -0.66
CA THR A 293 5.99 -13.97 -1.89
C THR A 293 5.68 -13.14 -3.12
N LEU A 294 6.34 -13.47 -4.22
CA LEU A 294 5.94 -13.01 -5.55
C LEU A 294 4.73 -13.80 -6.02
N LEU A 295 3.84 -13.14 -6.74
CA LEU A 295 2.83 -13.84 -7.52
C LEU A 295 3.53 -14.42 -8.75
N SER A 296 3.27 -15.68 -9.05
CA SER A 296 3.61 -16.29 -10.33
C SER A 296 2.89 -15.56 -11.48
N ASP A 297 3.40 -15.70 -12.70
CA ASP A 297 2.76 -15.07 -13.87
C ASP A 297 1.31 -15.53 -14.05
N LYS A 298 1.02 -16.80 -13.74
CA LYS A 298 -0.35 -17.33 -13.74
C LYS A 298 -1.22 -16.66 -12.68
N GLU A 299 -0.72 -16.45 -11.46
CA GLU A 299 -1.46 -15.74 -10.41
C GLU A 299 -1.69 -14.27 -10.78
N LEU A 300 -0.74 -13.62 -11.44
CA LEU A 300 -0.88 -12.25 -11.94
C LEU A 300 -1.99 -12.16 -13.01
N GLU A 301 -2.01 -13.11 -13.95
CA GLU A 301 -3.07 -13.23 -14.95
C GLU A 301 -4.43 -13.50 -14.30
N GLU A 302 -4.50 -14.39 -13.31
CA GLU A 302 -5.72 -14.64 -12.55
C GLU A 302 -6.20 -13.39 -11.81
N VAL A 303 -5.29 -12.62 -11.19
CA VAL A 303 -5.61 -11.35 -10.51
C VAL A 303 -6.21 -10.34 -11.48
N VAL A 304 -5.62 -10.16 -12.67
CA VAL A 304 -6.13 -9.27 -13.72
C VAL A 304 -7.45 -9.79 -14.33
N ASN A 305 -7.64 -11.11 -14.34
CA ASN A 305 -8.81 -11.74 -14.95
C ASN A 305 -10.03 -11.89 -14.05
N ARG A 306 -9.90 -11.64 -12.74
CA ARG A 306 -11.05 -11.58 -11.84
C ARG A 306 -12.06 -10.53 -12.34
N LEU A 307 -13.33 -10.94 -12.37
CA LEU A 307 -14.43 -10.01 -12.59
C LEU A 307 -14.57 -9.14 -11.34
N ASN A 308 -14.71 -7.83 -11.52
CA ASN A 308 -15.10 -6.91 -10.45
C ASN A 308 -16.61 -6.98 -10.20
#